data_AF-A0A6N2SPK2-F1
#
_entry.id   AF-A0A6N2SPK2-F1
#
_cell.length_a   1.000
_cell.length_b   1.000
_cell.length_c   1.000
_cell.angle_alpha   90.00
_cell.angle_beta   90.00
_cell.angle_gamma   90.00
#
_symmetry.space_group_name_H-M   'P 1'
#
loop_
_entity.id
_entity.type
_entity.pdbx_description
1 polymer ?
#
loop_
_entity_poly.entity_id
_entity_poly.type
_entity_poly.pdbx_seq_one_letter_code
_entity_poly.pdbx_strand_id
1 'polypeptide(L)'
;MVGRHSKKARGQSRRHARKPSVWSEIRGYLLTVIAVMLVVLLGRTFVFNVYVIPSRSMEDTLQIGDRVFASRLTPKLFALHRGDIIVFKDPADWMEGEQLPTNLMSIIDSNRYLIKRVIGLPGDTVACKGSGEPITVNGKPIDESAYLKSGVNPSDSPFSVTVTDGNNGQVPYDDIQGVALFRFWPFTRIGMLN
;
A
#
# COMPACT_ATOMS: atom_id res chain seq x y z
N MET A 1 -91.08 29.30 15.88
CA MET A 1 -90.19 30.09 14.99
C MET A 1 -89.21 30.80 15.91
N VAL A 2 -87.89 30.57 15.91
CA VAL A 2 -86.93 30.79 14.83
C VAL A 2 -85.70 29.93 15.14
N GLY A 3 -85.28 29.11 14.19
CA GLY A 3 -84.00 28.41 14.26
C GLY A 3 -82.84 29.36 13.96
N ARG A 4 -81.72 29.18 14.66
CA ARG A 4 -80.42 29.70 14.24
C ARG A 4 -79.37 28.61 14.35
N HIS A 5 -79.23 27.89 13.25
CA HIS A 5 -78.00 27.19 12.91
C HIS A 5 -76.86 28.21 12.78
N SER A 6 -75.88 28.18 13.68
CA SER A 6 -74.59 28.85 13.44
C SER A 6 -73.60 27.80 12.93
N LYS A 7 -73.31 27.85 11.64
CA LYS A 7 -72.29 27.04 10.98
C LYS A 7 -70.94 27.76 11.02
N LYS A 8 -69.90 26.94 11.28
CA LYS A 8 -68.50 27.05 10.81
C LYS A 8 -67.63 28.18 11.39
N ALA A 9 -66.50 27.75 11.97
CA ALA A 9 -65.20 27.94 11.32
C ALA A 9 -64.21 26.86 11.81
N ARG A 10 -63.95 25.85 10.97
CA ARG A 10 -62.75 25.01 11.10
C ARG A 10 -61.55 25.91 10.78
N GLY A 11 -60.77 26.26 11.80
CA GLY A 11 -59.47 26.89 11.61
C GLY A 11 -58.55 25.93 10.87
N GLN A 12 -58.40 26.13 9.56
CA GLN A 12 -57.31 25.53 8.81
C GLN A 12 -56.02 26.24 9.23
N SER A 13 -55.28 25.63 10.15
CA SER A 13 -53.91 26.02 10.43
C SER A 13 -53.09 25.79 9.15
N ARG A 14 -52.89 26.86 8.38
CA ARG A 14 -51.98 26.87 7.24
C ARG A 14 -50.59 26.55 7.78
N ARG A 15 -50.14 25.31 7.59
CA ARG A 15 -48.73 24.92 7.77
C ARG A 15 -47.93 25.77 6.78
N HIS A 16 -47.35 26.86 7.26
CA HIS A 16 -46.35 27.61 6.51
C HIS A 16 -45.19 26.65 6.23
N ALA A 17 -45.12 26.15 5.00
CA ALA A 17 -43.92 25.54 4.47
C ALA A 17 -42.84 26.62 4.53
N ARG A 18 -41.91 26.50 5.49
CA ARG A 18 -40.74 27.36 5.56
C ARG A 18 -40.00 27.19 4.24
N LYS A 19 -39.89 28.27 3.47
CA LYS A 19 -39.06 28.29 2.25
C LYS A 19 -37.66 27.80 2.65
N PRO A 20 -37.04 26.86 1.90
CA PRO A 20 -35.68 26.46 2.19
C PRO A 20 -34.82 27.73 2.19
N SER A 21 -34.13 27.94 3.30
CA SER A 21 -33.29 29.11 3.45
C SER A 21 -32.13 28.95 2.48
N VAL A 22 -31.84 29.95 1.65
CA VAL A 22 -30.64 29.95 0.78
C VAL A 22 -29.38 29.66 1.60
N TRP A 23 -29.37 30.02 2.89
CA TRP A 23 -28.31 29.66 3.85
C TRP A 23 -28.22 28.17 4.15
N SER A 24 -29.33 27.44 4.16
CA SER A 24 -29.32 25.97 4.29
C SER A 24 -28.79 25.27 3.04
N GLU A 25 -29.04 25.84 1.86
CA GLU A 25 -28.50 25.33 0.59
C GLU A 25 -26.98 25.61 0.50
N ILE A 26 -26.52 26.83 0.81
CA ILE A 26 -25.09 27.16 0.85
C ILE A 26 -24.35 26.30 1.87
N ARG A 27 -24.93 26.08 3.06
CA ARG A 27 -24.34 25.20 4.08
C ARG A 27 -24.27 23.74 3.60
N GLY A 28 -25.27 23.28 2.85
CA GLY A 28 -25.28 21.96 2.23
C GLY A 28 -24.17 21.79 1.19
N TYR A 29 -24.03 22.76 0.27
CA TYR A 29 -22.94 22.75 -0.71
C TYR A 29 -21.56 22.80 -0.06
N LEU A 30 -21.38 23.65 0.96
CA LEU A 30 -20.11 23.75 1.69
C LEU A 30 -19.75 22.44 2.40
N LEU A 31 -20.71 21.78 3.04
CA LEU A 31 -20.51 20.47 3.66
C LEU A 31 -20.13 19.41 2.63
N THR A 32 -20.77 19.39 1.46
CA THR A 32 -20.43 18.46 0.38
C THR A 32 -19.01 18.69 -0.13
N VAL A 33 -18.61 19.95 -0.35
CA VAL A 33 -17.24 20.29 -0.77
C VAL A 33 -16.22 19.85 0.29
N ILE A 34 -16.49 20.08 1.57
CA ILE A 34 -15.61 19.64 2.66
C ILE A 34 -15.54 18.11 2.72
N ALA A 35 -16.66 17.41 2.58
CA ALA A 35 -16.71 15.95 2.59
C ALA A 35 -15.92 15.36 1.42
N VAL A 36 -16.08 15.88 0.20
CA VAL A 36 -15.29 15.47 -0.98
C VAL A 36 -13.82 15.76 -0.76
N MET A 37 -13.47 16.93 -0.23
CA MET A 37 -12.07 17.29 0.04
C MET A 37 -11.46 16.35 1.09
N LEU A 38 -12.18 16.03 2.17
CA LEU A 38 -11.75 15.05 3.17
C LEU A 38 -11.58 13.65 2.58
N VAL A 39 -12.51 13.18 1.73
CA VAL A 39 -12.38 11.87 1.07
C VAL A 39 -11.16 11.84 0.16
N VAL A 40 -10.91 12.89 -0.63
CA VAL A 40 -9.73 12.99 -1.49
C VAL A 40 -8.44 13.06 -0.67
N LEU A 41 -8.44 13.84 0.42
CA LEU A 41 -7.27 14.05 1.26
C LEU A 41 -6.93 12.79 2.07
N LEU A 42 -7.92 12.14 2.67
CA LEU A 42 -7.77 10.85 3.35
C LEU A 42 -7.41 9.74 2.36
N GLY A 43 -8.02 9.71 1.18
CA GLY A 43 -7.67 8.77 0.12
C GLY A 43 -6.20 8.94 -0.31
N ARG A 44 -5.74 10.18 -0.46
CA ARG A 44 -4.36 10.49 -0.82
C ARG A 44 -3.37 10.18 0.30
N THR A 45 -3.72 10.37 1.57
CA THR A 45 -2.78 10.18 2.70
C THR A 45 -2.74 8.75 3.22
N PHE A 46 -3.86 8.01 3.17
CA PHE A 46 -3.94 6.66 3.74
C PHE A 46 -3.77 5.54 2.73
N VAL A 47 -4.10 5.74 1.46
CA VAL A 47 -4.22 4.61 0.52
C VAL A 47 -2.97 4.45 -0.36
N PHE A 48 -2.35 5.56 -0.76
CA PHE A 48 -1.38 5.53 -1.85
C PHE A 48 -0.14 6.34 -1.54
N ASN A 49 0.98 5.67 -1.29
CA ASN A 49 2.29 6.31 -1.24
C ASN A 49 3.10 5.92 -2.47
N VAL A 50 3.72 6.92 -3.08
CA VAL A 50 4.70 6.73 -4.14
C VAL A 50 6.06 6.63 -3.48
N TYR A 51 6.69 5.47 -3.59
CA TYR A 51 8.05 5.28 -3.12
C TYR A 51 9.01 5.36 -4.31
N VAL A 52 10.09 6.12 -4.13
CA VAL A 52 11.22 6.12 -5.06
C VAL A 52 12.14 5.00 -4.64
N ILE A 53 12.49 4.11 -5.55
CA ILE A 53 13.32 2.95 -5.24
C ILE A 53 14.80 3.34 -5.31
N PRO A 54 15.56 3.24 -4.21
CA PRO A 54 16.98 3.56 -4.21
C PRO A 54 17.87 2.32 -4.41
N SER A 55 17.36 1.10 -4.24
CA SER A 55 18.20 -0.11 -4.12
C SER A 55 18.50 -0.78 -5.46
N ARG A 56 19.79 -1.13 -5.69
CA ARG A 56 20.25 -1.88 -6.88
C ARG A 56 19.89 -3.37 -6.87
N SER A 57 19.51 -3.94 -5.73
CA SER A 57 19.25 -5.39 -5.60
C SER A 57 18.09 -5.91 -6.45
N MET A 58 17.22 -5.03 -6.96
CA MET A 58 16.11 -5.39 -7.87
C MET A 58 16.35 -4.86 -9.28
N GLU A 59 17.58 -4.52 -9.68
CA GLU A 59 17.92 -3.90 -11.00
C GLU A 59 17.28 -4.61 -12.20
N ASP A 60 17.03 -5.91 -12.07
CA ASP A 60 16.42 -6.74 -13.10
C ASP A 60 14.93 -6.45 -13.31
N THR A 61 14.22 -6.04 -12.26
CA THR A 61 12.79 -5.67 -12.29
C THR A 61 12.59 -4.15 -12.22
N LEU A 62 13.44 -3.46 -11.45
CA LEU A 62 13.30 -2.05 -11.05
C LEU A 62 14.66 -1.36 -11.03
N GLN A 63 14.82 -0.33 -11.86
CA GLN A 63 16.06 0.43 -11.92
C GLN A 63 16.09 1.57 -10.89
N ILE A 64 17.29 2.07 -10.57
CA ILE A 64 17.48 3.22 -9.68
C ILE A 64 16.69 4.42 -10.23
N GLY A 65 15.80 4.98 -9.40
CA GLY A 65 14.95 6.11 -9.78
C GLY A 65 13.60 5.74 -10.41
N ASP A 66 13.29 4.45 -10.58
CA ASP A 66 11.94 4.00 -10.90
C ASP A 66 10.98 4.39 -9.76
N ARG A 67 9.76 4.80 -10.14
CA ARG A 67 8.71 5.14 -9.17
C ARG A 67 7.64 4.06 -9.19
N VAL A 68 7.41 3.50 -8.02
CA VAL A 68 6.42 2.46 -7.82
C VAL A 68 5.29 2.95 -6.95
N PHE A 69 4.13 2.41 -7.26
CA PHE A 69 2.93 2.63 -6.52
C PHE A 69 2.80 1.52 -5.48
N ALA A 70 2.85 1.89 -4.19
CA ALA A 70 2.65 0.93 -3.11
C ALA A 70 1.36 1.24 -2.34
N SER A 71 0.60 0.18 -2.09
CA SER A 71 -0.59 0.22 -1.25
C SER A 71 -0.19 0.03 0.20
N ARG A 72 -0.45 1.04 1.03
CA ARG A 72 -0.23 0.98 2.49
C ARG A 72 -1.32 0.17 3.22
N LEU A 73 -2.33 -0.29 2.48
CA LEU A 73 -3.42 -1.10 3.02
C LEU A 73 -2.96 -2.52 3.38
N THR A 74 -1.88 -3.01 2.81
CA THR A 74 -1.27 -4.30 3.18
C THR A 74 0.02 -4.00 3.94
N PRO A 75 0.25 -4.53 5.16
CA PRO A 75 -0.48 -5.61 5.84
C PRO A 75 -1.63 -5.18 6.78
N LYS A 76 -1.94 -3.88 6.88
CA LYS A 76 -2.83 -3.34 7.95
C LYS A 76 -4.30 -3.71 7.83
N LEU A 77 -4.84 -3.76 6.61
CA LEU A 77 -6.21 -4.15 6.29
C LEU A 77 -6.30 -5.50 5.57
N PHE A 78 -5.27 -5.85 4.80
CA PHE A 78 -5.23 -7.08 4.00
C PHE A 78 -4.04 -7.95 4.41
N ALA A 79 -4.22 -9.27 4.29
CA ALA A 79 -3.15 -10.23 4.54
C ALA A 79 -2.06 -10.14 3.46
N LEU A 80 -0.82 -10.36 3.88
CA LEU A 80 0.34 -10.47 2.99
C LEU A 80 0.38 -11.87 2.38
N HIS A 81 0.70 -11.97 1.09
CA HIS A 81 0.81 -13.25 0.38
C HIS A 81 2.24 -13.51 -0.06
N ARG A 82 2.58 -14.79 -0.27
CA ARG A 82 3.84 -15.18 -0.89
C ARG A 82 3.87 -14.66 -2.33
N GLY A 83 5.00 -14.13 -2.75
CA GLY A 83 5.18 -13.48 -4.05
C GLY A 83 4.91 -11.98 -4.03
N ASP A 84 4.26 -11.42 -3.00
CA ASP A 84 4.04 -9.98 -2.90
C ASP A 84 5.39 -9.23 -2.87
N ILE A 85 5.45 -8.09 -3.54
CA ILE A 85 6.62 -7.22 -3.51
C ILE A 85 6.37 -6.14 -2.48
N ILE A 86 7.14 -6.13 -1.40
CA ILE A 86 6.97 -5.22 -0.27
C ILE A 86 8.02 -4.12 -0.28
N VAL A 87 7.59 -2.93 0.13
CA VAL A 87 8.47 -1.82 0.49
C VAL A 87 8.53 -1.76 2.00
N PHE A 88 9.74 -1.78 2.57
CA PHE A 88 9.94 -1.69 4.01
C PHE A 88 11.09 -0.74 4.34
N LYS A 89 11.07 -0.19 5.55
CA LYS A 89 12.17 0.62 6.06
C LYS A 89 13.31 -0.31 6.47
N ASP A 90 14.54 -0.01 6.06
CA ASP A 90 15.73 -0.79 6.43
C ASP A 90 15.94 -0.78 7.97
N PRO A 91 15.66 -1.88 8.68
CA PRO A 91 15.67 -1.88 10.14
C PRO A 91 17.07 -2.13 10.73
N ALA A 92 17.99 -2.66 9.92
CA ALA A 92 19.26 -3.20 10.38
C ALA A 92 20.45 -2.71 9.55
N ASP A 93 20.30 -1.57 8.88
CA ASP A 93 21.34 -0.92 8.08
C ASP A 93 21.98 -1.88 7.07
N TRP A 94 21.17 -2.69 6.40
CA TRP A 94 21.65 -3.63 5.39
C TRP A 94 22.27 -2.93 4.18
N MET A 95 22.11 -1.61 4.09
CA MET A 95 22.68 -0.75 3.06
C MET A 95 24.03 -0.11 3.44
N GLU A 96 24.77 -0.61 4.43
CA GLU A 96 26.14 -0.12 4.71
C GLU A 96 27.00 -0.11 3.43
N GLY A 97 27.23 1.10 2.88
CA GLY A 97 28.01 1.32 1.65
C GLY A 97 27.21 1.61 0.36
N GLU A 98 25.88 1.47 0.34
CA GLU A 98 25.07 1.85 -0.83
C GLU A 98 24.73 3.36 -0.80
N GLN A 99 25.29 4.12 -1.75
CA GLN A 99 25.05 5.55 -1.90
C GLN A 99 23.62 5.80 -2.36
N LEU A 100 22.81 6.47 -1.55
CA LEU A 100 21.50 6.95 -1.98
C LEU A 100 21.66 7.94 -3.15
N PRO A 101 20.72 7.96 -4.10
CA PRO A 101 20.66 9.04 -5.08
C PRO A 101 20.50 10.38 -4.35
N THR A 102 21.45 11.30 -4.57
CA THR A 102 21.47 12.65 -3.99
C THR A 102 20.46 13.55 -4.70
N ASN A 103 19.16 13.23 -4.62
CA ASN A 103 18.10 14.05 -5.18
C ASN A 103 17.34 14.77 -4.05
N LEU A 104 16.66 15.88 -4.39
CA LEU A 104 15.98 16.77 -3.44
C LEU A 104 15.04 16.06 -2.45
N MET A 105 14.53 14.88 -2.82
CA MET A 105 13.69 14.04 -1.95
C MET A 105 14.49 13.31 -0.85
N SER A 106 15.74 12.91 -1.10
CA SER A 106 16.60 12.27 -0.07
C SER A 106 16.98 13.22 1.06
N ILE A 107 16.86 14.53 0.83
CA ILE A 107 17.11 15.59 1.81
C ILE A 107 15.87 15.79 2.72
N ILE A 108 14.68 15.41 2.22
CA ILE A 108 13.40 15.60 2.92
C ILE A 108 12.99 14.32 3.67
N ASP A 109 13.32 13.14 3.13
CA ASP A 109 13.10 11.85 3.78
C ASP A 109 14.42 11.06 3.85
N SER A 110 15.02 11.03 5.03
CA SER A 110 16.24 10.27 5.31
C SER A 110 15.98 8.78 5.58
N ASN A 111 14.71 8.34 5.57
CA ASN A 111 14.41 6.92 5.70
C ASN A 111 14.86 6.17 4.45
N ARG A 112 15.68 5.14 4.65
CA ARG A 112 16.05 4.19 3.61
C ARG A 112 14.95 3.15 3.46
N TYR A 113 14.33 3.13 2.28
CA TYR A 113 13.36 2.10 1.93
C TYR A 113 14.00 1.07 1.00
N LEU A 114 13.75 -0.19 1.30
CA LEU A 114 14.13 -1.33 0.48
C LEU A 114 12.89 -1.94 -0.14
N ILE A 115 13.04 -2.52 -1.32
CA ILE A 115 12.00 -3.27 -2.02
C ILE A 115 12.47 -4.70 -2.24
N LYS A 116 11.68 -5.67 -1.77
CA LYS A 116 11.99 -7.11 -1.87
C LYS A 116 10.71 -7.90 -2.11
N ARG A 117 10.87 -9.14 -2.58
CA ARG A 117 9.77 -10.11 -2.74
C ARG A 117 9.62 -10.97 -1.49
N VAL A 118 8.39 -11.22 -1.08
CA VAL A 118 8.05 -12.10 0.04
C VAL A 118 8.16 -13.55 -0.41
N ILE A 119 9.09 -14.30 0.17
CA ILE A 119 9.26 -15.75 -0.11
C ILE A 119 8.50 -16.60 0.92
N GLY A 120 8.55 -16.23 2.19
CA GLY A 120 7.85 -16.93 3.28
C GLY A 120 7.15 -15.95 4.23
N LEU A 121 6.12 -16.44 4.89
CA LEU A 121 5.35 -15.74 5.92
C LEU A 121 5.63 -16.37 7.29
N PRO A 122 5.34 -15.70 8.42
CA PRO A 122 5.57 -16.26 9.75
C PRO A 122 5.02 -17.67 9.91
N GLY A 123 5.86 -18.57 10.42
CA GLY A 123 5.56 -20.00 10.54
C GLY A 123 6.00 -20.84 9.34
N ASP A 124 6.37 -20.24 8.21
CA ASP A 124 6.96 -20.97 7.09
C ASP A 124 8.40 -21.37 7.36
N THR A 125 8.78 -22.57 6.92
CA THR A 125 10.19 -22.96 6.80
C THR A 125 10.66 -22.77 5.36
N VAL A 126 11.57 -21.84 5.14
CA VAL A 126 12.20 -21.58 3.84
C VAL A 126 13.58 -22.23 3.84
N ALA A 127 13.84 -23.10 2.86
CA ALA A 127 15.11 -23.81 2.77
C ALA A 127 15.58 -23.95 1.33
N CYS A 128 16.90 -23.88 1.13
CA CYS A 128 17.57 -24.22 -0.12
C CYS A 128 18.72 -25.17 0.21
N LYS A 129 18.94 -26.17 -0.64
CA LYS A 129 20.07 -27.09 -0.51
C LYS A 129 21.39 -26.50 -1.03
N GLY A 130 21.34 -25.30 -1.61
CA GLY A 130 22.47 -24.65 -2.26
C GLY A 130 22.75 -25.21 -3.66
N SER A 131 23.81 -24.71 -4.29
CA SER A 131 24.30 -25.19 -5.59
C SER A 131 23.24 -25.23 -6.71
N GLY A 132 22.33 -24.26 -6.72
CA GLY A 132 21.30 -24.13 -7.76
C GLY A 132 20.03 -24.98 -7.54
N GLU A 133 19.92 -25.70 -6.43
CA GLU A 133 18.68 -26.37 -6.04
C GLU A 133 17.55 -25.35 -5.78
N PRO A 134 16.29 -25.68 -6.11
CA PRO A 134 15.17 -24.76 -5.93
C PRO A 134 14.95 -24.41 -4.46
N ILE A 135 14.51 -23.17 -4.18
CA ILE A 135 14.01 -22.82 -2.85
C ILE A 135 12.76 -23.64 -2.57
N THR A 136 12.65 -24.13 -1.34
CA THR A 136 11.49 -24.84 -0.82
C THR A 136 10.86 -24.05 0.31
N VAL A 137 9.53 -24.02 0.33
CA VAL A 137 8.73 -23.45 1.42
C VAL A 137 7.89 -24.57 1.99
N ASN A 138 8.08 -24.88 3.27
CA ASN A 138 7.47 -26.00 3.97
C ASN A 138 7.69 -27.34 3.21
N GLY A 139 8.89 -27.53 2.67
CA GLY A 139 9.30 -28.72 1.92
C GLY A 139 8.76 -28.80 0.48
N LYS A 140 7.99 -27.82 0.01
CA LYS A 140 7.51 -27.76 -1.38
C LYS A 140 8.36 -26.79 -2.19
N PRO A 141 8.91 -27.20 -3.36
CA PRO A 141 9.65 -26.28 -4.22
C PRO A 141 8.73 -25.19 -4.74
N ILE A 142 9.24 -23.96 -4.80
CA ILE A 142 8.54 -22.83 -5.42
C ILE A 142 9.09 -22.58 -6.84
N ASP A 143 8.25 -22.02 -7.70
CA ASP A 143 8.67 -21.61 -9.04
C ASP A 143 9.17 -20.17 -9.00
N GLU A 144 10.46 -19.99 -9.28
CA GLU A 144 11.14 -18.70 -9.28
C GLU A 144 11.44 -18.20 -10.70
N SER A 145 11.06 -18.95 -11.73
CA SER A 145 11.39 -18.66 -13.14
C SER A 145 10.88 -17.31 -13.62
N ALA A 146 9.86 -16.76 -12.96
CA ALA A 146 9.27 -15.46 -13.29
C ALA A 146 10.16 -14.26 -12.92
N TYR A 147 11.01 -14.39 -11.89
CA TYR A 147 11.81 -13.28 -11.36
C TYR A 147 13.30 -13.59 -11.24
N LEU A 148 13.66 -14.86 -11.33
CA LEU A 148 15.04 -15.30 -11.26
C LEU A 148 15.62 -15.39 -12.68
N LYS A 149 16.75 -14.71 -12.92
CA LYS A 149 17.41 -14.72 -14.22
C LYS A 149 17.89 -16.12 -14.59
N SER A 150 17.75 -16.46 -15.87
CA SER A 150 18.30 -17.70 -16.41
C SER A 150 19.80 -17.81 -16.12
N GLY A 151 20.22 -18.91 -15.49
CA GLY A 151 21.61 -19.18 -15.14
C GLY A 151 22.08 -18.58 -13.81
N VAL A 152 21.18 -17.95 -13.04
CA VAL A 152 21.46 -17.56 -11.64
C VAL A 152 20.98 -18.68 -10.71
N ASN A 153 21.72 -18.94 -9.63
CA ASN A 153 21.28 -19.88 -8.62
C ASN A 153 20.37 -19.17 -7.59
N PRO A 154 19.29 -19.80 -7.10
CA PRO A 154 18.50 -19.24 -6.00
C PRO A 154 19.32 -19.02 -4.73
N SER A 155 20.25 -19.95 -4.46
CA SER A 155 21.27 -19.78 -3.44
C SER A 155 22.49 -20.63 -3.76
N ASP A 156 23.67 -20.08 -3.53
CA ASP A 156 24.92 -20.83 -3.67
C ASP A 156 25.17 -21.71 -2.44
N SER A 157 24.75 -21.24 -1.26
CA SER A 157 24.96 -21.93 0.03
C SER A 157 23.67 -22.55 0.55
N PRO A 158 23.74 -23.72 1.20
CA PRO A 158 22.58 -24.31 1.85
C PRO A 158 22.12 -23.44 3.03
N PHE A 159 20.81 -23.29 3.18
CA PHE A 159 20.20 -22.66 4.34
C PHE A 159 18.83 -23.28 4.64
N SER A 160 18.41 -23.16 5.90
CA SER A 160 17.06 -23.52 6.34
C SER A 160 16.67 -22.59 7.49
N VAL A 161 15.67 -21.76 7.26
CA VAL A 161 15.21 -20.74 8.20
C VAL A 161 13.72 -20.87 8.40
N THR A 162 13.28 -20.84 9.65
CA THR A 162 11.85 -20.68 9.97
C THR A 162 11.55 -19.20 10.13
N VAL A 163 10.54 -18.72 9.41
CA VAL A 163 10.15 -17.32 9.39
C VAL A 163 9.48 -16.97 10.71
N THR A 164 10.02 -15.95 11.36
CA THR A 164 9.58 -15.33 12.61
C THR A 164 9.35 -13.84 12.37
N ASP A 165 8.73 -13.15 13.33
CA ASP A 165 8.52 -11.70 13.24
C ASP A 165 9.80 -10.95 13.66
N GLY A 166 10.71 -10.79 12.70
CA GLY A 166 12.02 -10.14 12.89
C GLY A 166 13.13 -11.09 13.38
N ASN A 167 14.38 -10.72 13.07
CA ASN A 167 15.66 -11.42 13.32
C ASN A 167 16.24 -12.25 12.16
N ASN A 168 17.56 -12.44 12.15
CA ASN A 168 18.32 -13.26 11.18
C ASN A 168 18.08 -12.89 9.70
N GLY A 169 18.03 -11.59 9.38
CA GLY A 169 17.82 -11.10 8.01
C GLY A 169 16.35 -11.07 7.57
N GLN A 170 15.41 -11.30 8.50
CA GLN A 170 13.97 -11.20 8.26
C GLN A 170 13.46 -9.79 8.56
N VAL A 171 12.40 -9.39 7.85
CA VAL A 171 11.78 -8.06 7.97
C VAL A 171 10.59 -8.13 8.93
N PRO A 172 10.57 -7.34 10.02
CA PRO A 172 9.41 -7.24 10.91
C PRO A 172 8.18 -6.66 10.20
N TYR A 173 6.97 -7.07 10.61
CA TYR A 173 5.73 -6.55 10.01
C TYR A 173 5.56 -5.04 10.14
N ASP A 174 6.02 -4.48 11.25
CA ASP A 174 5.89 -3.04 11.54
C ASP A 174 6.74 -2.15 10.63
N ASP A 175 7.82 -2.70 10.06
CA ASP A 175 8.69 -1.99 9.13
C ASP A 175 8.15 -1.99 7.69
N ILE A 176 7.18 -2.86 7.39
CA ILE A 176 6.53 -2.94 6.09
C ILE A 176 5.65 -1.70 5.88
N GLN A 177 6.02 -0.91 4.88
CA GLN A 177 5.31 0.32 4.51
C GLN A 177 4.18 0.07 3.51
N GLY A 178 4.26 -1.00 2.72
CA GLY A 178 3.21 -1.37 1.78
C GLY A 178 3.63 -2.42 0.77
N VAL A 179 2.66 -2.91 0.00
CA VAL A 179 2.89 -3.79 -1.16
C VAL A 179 2.94 -2.95 -2.43
N ALA A 180 4.05 -3.05 -3.17
CA ALA A 180 4.25 -2.43 -4.47
C ALA A 180 3.46 -3.19 -5.55
N LEU A 181 2.56 -2.48 -6.24
CA LEU A 181 1.63 -3.07 -7.20
C LEU A 181 2.06 -2.86 -8.65
N PHE A 182 2.49 -1.64 -8.99
CA PHE A 182 2.90 -1.33 -10.35
C PHE A 182 3.94 -0.23 -10.40
N ARG A 183 4.81 -0.31 -11.40
CA ARG A 183 5.72 0.77 -11.80
C ARG A 183 4.98 1.69 -12.77
N PHE A 184 5.02 2.99 -12.50
CA PHE A 184 4.39 3.99 -13.37
C PHE A 184 5.38 4.98 -13.98
N TRP A 185 6.64 4.97 -13.52
CA TRP A 185 7.70 5.83 -14.06
C TRP A 185 9.03 5.05 -14.16
N PRO A 186 9.82 5.21 -15.24
CA PRO A 186 9.56 6.06 -16.42
C PRO A 186 8.41 5.54 -17.28
N PHE A 187 7.70 6.45 -17.98
CA PHE A 187 6.49 6.10 -18.76
C PHE A 187 6.74 5.06 -19.86
N THR A 188 8.00 4.88 -20.28
CA THR A 188 8.43 3.86 -21.24
C THR A 188 8.42 2.45 -20.66
N ARG A 189 8.26 2.29 -19.34
CA ARG A 189 8.36 1.01 -18.64
C ARG A 189 7.19 0.75 -17.67
N ILE A 190 6.04 1.37 -17.91
CA ILE A 190 4.85 1.15 -17.08
C ILE A 190 4.46 -0.33 -17.12
N GLY A 191 4.21 -0.93 -15.95
CA GLY A 191 3.85 -2.34 -15.85
C GLY A 191 3.52 -2.76 -14.42
N MET A 192 2.70 -3.80 -14.29
CA MET A 192 2.46 -4.44 -13.00
C MET A 192 3.73 -5.15 -12.52
N LEU A 193 3.95 -5.12 -11.21
CA LEU A 193 5.02 -5.86 -10.58
C LEU A 193 4.43 -7.21 -10.14
N ASN A 194 4.91 -8.28 -10.77
CA ASN A 194 4.47 -9.65 -10.49
C ASN A 194 5.67 -10.57 -10.34
#